data_AF-A0A0R3DEN5-F1
#
_entry.id   AF-A0A0R3DEN5-F1
#
_cell.length_a   1.000
_cell.length_b   1.000
_cell.length_c   1.000
_cell.angle_alpha   90.00
_cell.angle_beta   90.00
_cell.angle_gamma   90.00
#
_symmetry.space_group_name_H-M   'P 1'
#
loop_
_entity.id
_entity.type
_entity.pdbx_description
1 polymer ?
#
loop_
_entity_poly.entity_id
_entity_poly.type
_entity_poly.pdbx_seq_one_letter_code
_entity_poly.pdbx_strand_id
1 'polypeptide(L)'
;MTTSLTSPETTAIAASNRAAIIASPKVKLRRRRIVIEHPDTNTGEALLAEALGAADRDALHGLLSQLVKASVVARKPDQGNLAFMVSTLKSIAPRDSLESMLAAQMVSIQVATMRCACRLACTDDVQQQESLTRAMTRLSRTFAAQIEALNRHRSSGGCAITVQNLSVQDGGKAVVGNFTQHTNLIAAQPGFVDAAALPA
;
A
#
# COMPACT_ATOMS: atom_id res chain seq x y z
N MET A 1 9.32 -48.79 -18.47
CA MET A 1 9.73 -47.38 -18.30
C MET A 1 8.47 -46.53 -18.28
N THR A 2 8.01 -46.14 -17.11
CA THR A 2 6.79 -45.34 -16.91
C THR A 2 7.13 -44.26 -15.90
N THR A 3 7.33 -43.03 -16.37
CA THR A 3 7.54 -41.85 -15.51
C THR A 3 6.31 -40.97 -15.60
N SER A 4 5.60 -40.92 -14.47
CA SER A 4 4.45 -40.08 -14.17
C SER A 4 4.80 -38.60 -14.15
N LEU A 5 3.93 -37.78 -14.73
CA LEU A 5 4.00 -36.31 -14.71
C LEU A 5 3.48 -35.76 -13.36
N THR A 6 4.36 -35.07 -12.66
CA THR A 6 4.12 -34.35 -11.40
C THR A 6 3.25 -33.11 -11.64
N SER A 7 2.18 -32.95 -10.85
CA SER A 7 1.33 -31.75 -10.83
C SER A 7 2.00 -30.62 -10.02
N PRO A 8 1.82 -29.33 -10.37
CA PRO A 8 2.43 -28.22 -9.63
C PRO A 8 1.72 -28.00 -8.29
N GLU A 9 2.51 -28.00 -7.22
CA GLU A 9 2.08 -27.65 -5.86
C GLU A 9 1.50 -26.23 -5.83
N THR A 10 0.20 -26.14 -5.53
CA THR A 10 -0.44 -24.89 -5.12
C THR A 10 0.13 -24.52 -3.75
N THR A 11 0.91 -23.45 -3.70
CA THR A 11 1.49 -22.93 -2.47
C THR A 11 0.34 -22.48 -1.55
N ALA A 12 0.06 -23.28 -0.53
CA ALA A 12 -0.92 -22.96 0.49
C ALA A 12 -0.46 -21.71 1.27
N ILE A 13 -1.36 -20.74 1.41
CA ILE A 13 -1.19 -19.57 2.28
C ILE A 13 -0.95 -20.10 3.69
N ALA A 14 0.28 -19.94 4.19
CA ALA A 14 0.72 -20.45 5.47
C ALA A 14 -0.18 -19.94 6.61
N ALA A 15 -0.90 -20.86 7.24
CA ALA A 15 -1.59 -20.64 8.49
C ALA A 15 -0.55 -20.52 9.61
N SER A 16 -0.23 -19.27 10.00
CA SER A 16 0.57 -19.02 11.20
C SER A 16 -0.28 -19.18 12.46
N ASN A 17 0.35 -19.77 13.47
CA ASN A 17 -0.22 -20.52 14.59
C ASN A 17 -0.42 -19.64 15.85
N ARG A 18 -1.52 -19.86 16.57
CA ARG A 18 -1.75 -19.64 18.02
C ARG A 18 -1.21 -18.34 18.64
N ALA A 19 -1.89 -17.23 18.40
CA ALA A 19 -2.28 -16.34 19.50
C ALA A 19 -3.69 -16.75 19.94
N ALA A 20 -4.11 -16.50 21.19
CA ALA A 20 -5.50 -16.69 21.62
C ALA A 20 -6.44 -16.24 20.49
N ILE A 21 -7.45 -17.04 20.13
CA ILE A 21 -8.33 -16.78 18.98
C ILE A 21 -9.17 -15.54 19.31
N ILE A 22 -8.56 -14.35 19.23
CA ILE A 22 -9.26 -13.08 19.16
C ILE A 22 -9.97 -13.17 17.82
N ALA A 23 -11.27 -13.47 17.87
CA ALA A 23 -12.07 -13.58 16.67
C ALA A 23 -11.83 -12.31 15.85
N SER A 24 -11.30 -12.42 14.63
CA SER A 24 -11.06 -11.21 13.85
C SER A 24 -12.42 -10.64 13.43
N PRO A 25 -12.68 -9.33 13.63
CA PRO A 25 -13.95 -8.73 13.25
C PRO A 25 -14.17 -8.87 11.74
N LYS A 26 -15.35 -9.38 11.35
CA LYS A 26 -15.73 -9.57 9.95
C LYS A 26 -16.86 -8.62 9.58
N VAL A 27 -16.71 -7.91 8.48
CA VAL A 27 -17.75 -7.01 7.96
C VAL A 27 -18.71 -7.78 7.06
N LYS A 28 -20.00 -7.78 7.40
CA LYS A 28 -21.08 -8.41 6.64
C LYS A 28 -22.19 -7.44 6.27
N LEU A 29 -22.83 -7.73 5.15
CA LEU A 29 -24.05 -7.08 4.69
C LEU A 29 -25.26 -7.95 5.07
N ARG A 30 -26.18 -7.37 5.85
CA ARG A 30 -27.45 -7.99 6.23
C ARG A 30 -28.58 -7.02 5.87
N ARG A 31 -29.44 -7.38 4.90
CA ARG A 31 -30.59 -6.56 4.47
C ARG A 31 -30.23 -5.07 4.27
N ARG A 32 -29.09 -4.80 3.60
CA ARG A 32 -28.52 -3.46 3.32
C ARG A 32 -27.95 -2.71 4.54
N ARG A 33 -27.79 -3.35 5.69
CA ARG A 33 -27.05 -2.83 6.84
C ARG A 33 -25.69 -3.49 6.95
N ILE A 34 -24.73 -2.75 7.48
CA ILE A 34 -23.40 -3.25 7.83
C ILE A 34 -23.48 -3.85 9.22
N VAL A 35 -22.93 -5.04 9.39
CA VAL A 35 -22.79 -5.72 10.67
C VAL A 35 -21.33 -6.12 10.84
N ILE A 36 -20.76 -5.78 11.99
CA ILE A 36 -19.44 -6.23 12.41
C ILE A 36 -19.64 -7.50 13.24
N GLU A 37 -19.30 -8.65 12.68
CA GLU A 37 -19.42 -9.95 13.36
C GLU A 37 -18.20 -10.14 14.28
N HIS A 38 -18.46 -10.14 15.58
CA HIS A 38 -17.50 -10.43 16.67
C HIS A 38 -18.28 -10.92 17.91
N PRO A 39 -17.73 -11.84 18.75
CA PRO A 39 -18.39 -12.30 19.98
C PRO A 39 -18.76 -11.16 20.94
N ASP A 40 -17.88 -10.16 21.06
CA ASP A 40 -18.16 -8.90 21.73
C ASP A 40 -18.24 -7.76 20.71
N THR A 41 -19.40 -7.10 20.60
CA THR A 41 -19.60 -6.06 19.59
C THR A 41 -18.66 -4.87 19.79
N ASN A 42 -18.41 -4.47 21.05
CA ASN A 42 -17.58 -3.30 21.35
C ASN A 42 -16.10 -3.57 21.02
N THR A 43 -15.58 -4.74 21.43
CA THR A 43 -14.23 -5.17 21.04
C THR A 43 -14.11 -5.30 19.52
N GLY A 44 -15.13 -5.83 18.84
CA GLY A 44 -15.12 -5.96 17.39
C GLY A 44 -15.05 -4.61 16.67
N GLU A 45 -15.81 -3.62 17.14
CA GLU A 45 -15.74 -2.24 16.62
C GLU A 45 -14.37 -1.61 16.90
N ALA A 46 -13.83 -1.74 18.11
CA ALA A 46 -12.53 -1.19 18.48
C ALA A 46 -11.38 -1.79 17.64
N LEU A 47 -11.31 -3.12 17.53
CA LEU A 47 -10.30 -3.80 16.73
C LEU A 47 -10.39 -3.43 15.25
N LEU A 48 -11.61 -3.21 14.72
CA LEU A 48 -11.78 -2.80 13.35
C LEU A 48 -11.44 -1.32 13.16
N ALA A 49 -11.79 -0.45 14.10
CA ALA A 49 -11.41 0.97 14.06
C ALA A 49 -9.88 1.12 14.02
N GLU A 50 -9.18 0.42 14.91
CA GLU A 50 -7.71 0.38 14.95
C GLU A 50 -7.12 -0.11 13.62
N ALA A 51 -7.60 -1.25 13.11
CA ALA A 51 -7.09 -1.82 11.87
C ALA A 51 -7.36 -0.98 10.62
N LEU A 52 -8.36 -0.09 10.68
CA LEU A 52 -8.72 0.81 9.59
C LEU A 52 -8.22 2.24 9.80
N GLY A 53 -7.51 2.53 10.91
CA GLY A 53 -7.02 3.86 11.28
C GLY A 53 -8.12 4.89 11.59
N ALA A 54 -9.31 4.42 11.96
CA ALA A 54 -10.43 5.27 12.33
C ALA A 54 -10.24 5.84 13.75
N ALA A 55 -10.34 7.17 13.89
CA ALA A 55 -10.15 7.84 15.18
C ALA A 55 -11.27 7.54 16.19
N ASP A 56 -12.49 7.33 15.70
CA ASP A 56 -13.67 7.08 16.52
C ASP A 56 -14.69 6.21 15.77
N ARG A 57 -15.81 5.94 16.47
CA ARG A 57 -16.92 5.15 15.96
C ARG A 57 -17.54 5.76 14.69
N ASP A 58 -17.71 7.07 14.65
CA ASP A 58 -18.35 7.75 13.52
C ASP A 58 -17.46 7.71 12.27
N ALA A 59 -16.15 7.88 12.44
CA ALA A 59 -15.16 7.69 11.40
C ALA A 59 -15.16 6.25 10.85
N LEU A 60 -15.22 5.25 11.75
CA LEU A 60 -15.30 3.84 11.35
C LEU A 60 -16.56 3.57 10.50
N HIS A 61 -17.74 3.95 11.00
CA HIS A 61 -18.99 3.72 10.27
C HIS A 61 -19.07 4.55 8.99
N GLY A 62 -18.51 5.76 8.98
CA GLY A 62 -18.36 6.60 7.79
C GLY A 62 -17.53 5.92 6.71
N LEU A 63 -16.34 5.42 7.06
CA LEU A 63 -15.46 4.68 6.15
C LEU A 63 -16.16 3.42 5.61
N LEU A 64 -16.75 2.61 6.48
CA LEU A 64 -17.48 1.40 6.06
C LEU A 64 -18.65 1.73 5.12
N SER A 65 -19.39 2.81 5.39
CA SER A 65 -20.48 3.28 4.52
C SER A 65 -19.98 3.70 3.13
N GLN A 66 -18.84 4.39 3.05
CA GLN A 66 -18.19 4.74 1.79
C GLN A 66 -17.76 3.48 1.00
N LEU A 67 -17.14 2.51 1.67
CA LEU A 67 -16.73 1.26 1.04
C LEU A 67 -17.93 0.46 0.54
N VAL A 68 -19.06 0.44 1.26
CA VAL A 68 -20.30 -0.20 0.80
C VAL A 68 -20.85 0.45 -0.46
N LYS A 69 -20.80 1.78 -0.56
CA LYS A 69 -21.21 2.50 -1.77
C LYS A 69 -20.31 2.16 -2.96
N ALA A 70 -19.00 2.08 -2.73
CA ALA A 70 -18.04 1.71 -3.75
C ALA A 70 -18.12 0.23 -4.15
N SER A 71 -18.55 -0.65 -3.23
CA SER A 71 -18.64 -2.09 -3.48
C SER A 71 -19.74 -2.49 -4.47
N VAL A 72 -20.66 -1.59 -4.81
CA VAL A 72 -21.86 -1.85 -5.62
C VAL A 72 -21.55 -2.52 -6.97
N VAL A 73 -22.17 -3.66 -7.24
CA VAL A 73 -22.21 -4.35 -8.53
C VAL A 73 -23.68 -4.50 -8.94
N ALA A 74 -24.00 -4.27 -10.23
CA ALA A 74 -25.38 -4.36 -10.74
C ALA A 74 -26.43 -3.62 -9.87
N ARG A 75 -26.09 -2.41 -9.39
CA ARG A 75 -26.90 -1.53 -8.53
C ARG A 75 -27.21 -2.06 -7.12
N LYS A 76 -26.50 -3.09 -6.64
CA LYS A 76 -26.60 -3.57 -5.26
C LYS A 76 -25.22 -3.67 -4.61
N PRO A 77 -25.07 -3.36 -3.31
CA PRO A 77 -23.83 -3.62 -2.60
C PRO A 77 -23.44 -5.09 -2.70
N ASP A 78 -22.20 -5.36 -3.08
CA ASP A 78 -21.66 -6.71 -3.18
C ASP A 78 -20.83 -7.06 -1.95
N GLN A 79 -21.10 -8.22 -1.34
CA GLN A 79 -20.43 -8.67 -0.12
C GLN A 79 -18.99 -9.10 -0.38
N GLY A 80 -18.72 -9.75 -1.52
CA GLY A 80 -17.38 -10.21 -1.86
C GLY A 80 -16.45 -9.03 -2.08
N ASN A 81 -16.90 -8.05 -2.87
CA ASN A 81 -16.18 -6.83 -3.14
C ASN A 81 -16.00 -5.99 -1.87
N LEU A 82 -17.02 -5.86 -1.00
CA LEU A 82 -16.85 -5.19 0.29
C LEU A 82 -15.79 -5.88 1.15
N ALA A 83 -15.83 -7.20 1.25
CA ALA A 83 -14.85 -7.96 2.04
C ALA A 83 -13.42 -7.79 1.49
N PHE A 84 -13.26 -7.83 0.16
CA PHE A 84 -12.00 -7.50 -0.51
C PHE A 84 -11.52 -6.09 -0.13
N MET A 85 -12.38 -5.08 -0.30
CA MET A 85 -12.01 -3.69 -0.03
C MET A 85 -11.58 -3.47 1.43
N VAL A 86 -12.34 -4.02 2.39
CA VAL A 86 -11.98 -3.94 3.82
C VAL A 86 -10.66 -4.68 4.08
N SER A 87 -10.46 -5.85 3.48
CA SER A 87 -9.21 -6.60 3.64
C SER A 87 -7.99 -5.85 3.07
N THR A 88 -8.14 -5.23 1.90
CA THR A 88 -7.07 -4.43 1.28
C THR A 88 -6.79 -3.18 2.10
N LEU A 89 -7.82 -2.48 2.59
CA LEU A 89 -7.66 -1.32 3.46
C LEU A 89 -6.90 -1.67 4.74
N LYS A 90 -7.25 -2.78 5.39
CA LYS A 90 -6.50 -3.31 6.56
C LYS A 90 -5.03 -3.61 6.20
N SER A 91 -4.79 -4.17 5.02
CA SER A 91 -3.42 -4.50 4.56
C SER A 91 -2.56 -3.27 4.27
N ILE A 92 -3.15 -2.11 3.96
CA ILE A 92 -2.41 -0.84 3.83
C ILE A 92 -1.92 -0.35 5.20
N ALA A 93 -2.56 -0.81 6.28
CA ALA A 93 -2.29 -0.45 7.67
C ALA A 93 -2.23 1.08 7.88
N PRO A 94 -3.36 1.79 7.71
CA PRO A 94 -3.42 3.23 7.92
C PRO A 94 -3.03 3.59 9.35
N ARG A 95 -2.16 4.58 9.52
CA ARG A 95 -1.64 5.01 10.84
C ARG A 95 -2.47 6.09 11.50
N ASP A 96 -3.27 6.81 10.71
CA ASP A 96 -4.10 7.92 11.15
C ASP A 96 -5.33 8.09 10.24
N SER A 97 -6.20 9.04 10.57
CA SER A 97 -7.44 9.26 9.80
C SER A 97 -7.19 9.77 8.38
N LEU A 98 -6.10 10.49 8.11
CA LEU A 98 -5.76 10.95 6.75
C LEU A 98 -5.32 9.77 5.89
N GLU A 99 -4.45 8.91 6.41
CA GLU A 99 -4.08 7.66 5.73
C GLU A 99 -5.30 6.79 5.49
N SER A 100 -6.25 6.75 6.43
CA SER A 100 -7.46 5.94 6.33
C SER A 100 -8.37 6.38 5.18
N MET A 101 -8.58 7.69 5.05
CA MET A 101 -9.33 8.27 3.94
C MET A 101 -8.61 8.05 2.60
N LEU A 102 -7.30 8.29 2.55
CA LEU A 102 -6.50 8.09 1.35
C LEU A 102 -6.53 6.63 0.91
N ALA A 103 -6.33 5.69 1.84
CA ALA A 103 -6.34 4.27 1.58
C ALA A 103 -7.73 3.78 1.13
N ALA A 104 -8.82 4.26 1.73
CA ALA A 104 -10.17 3.94 1.27
C ALA A 104 -10.41 4.43 -0.18
N GLN A 105 -9.89 5.61 -0.52
CA GLN A 105 -9.93 6.14 -1.89
C GLN A 105 -9.09 5.28 -2.85
N MET A 106 -7.87 4.89 -2.47
CA MET A 106 -6.98 4.03 -3.28
C MET A 106 -7.63 2.69 -3.59
N VAL A 107 -8.22 2.04 -2.59
CA VAL A 107 -8.94 0.77 -2.75
C VAL A 107 -10.14 0.93 -3.69
N SER A 108 -10.90 2.02 -3.54
CA SER A 108 -12.04 2.34 -4.41
C SER A 108 -11.61 2.59 -5.86
N ILE A 109 -10.49 3.29 -6.06
CA ILE A 109 -9.88 3.52 -7.37
C ILE A 109 -9.47 2.19 -8.00
N GLN A 110 -8.81 1.30 -7.25
CA GLN A 110 -8.43 -0.01 -7.77
C GLN A 110 -9.64 -0.81 -8.27
N VAL A 111 -10.72 -0.84 -7.47
CA VAL A 111 -11.98 -1.51 -7.87
C VAL A 111 -12.58 -0.87 -9.13
N ALA A 112 -12.58 0.46 -9.22
CA ALA A 112 -13.08 1.17 -10.40
C ALA A 112 -12.24 0.88 -11.66
N THR A 113 -10.91 0.88 -11.53
CA THR A 113 -9.97 0.55 -12.62
C THR A 113 -10.22 -0.86 -13.14
N MET A 114 -10.35 -1.86 -12.26
CA MET A 114 -10.61 -3.25 -12.67
C MET A 114 -11.99 -3.42 -13.33
N ARG A 115 -12.99 -2.63 -12.92
CA ARG A 115 -14.30 -2.59 -13.61
C ARG A 115 -14.21 -1.98 -14.99
N CYS A 116 -13.45 -0.90 -15.16
CA CYS A 116 -13.18 -0.31 -16.47
C CYS A 116 -12.50 -1.32 -17.39
N ALA A 117 -11.47 -2.02 -16.90
CA ALA A 117 -10.76 -3.06 -17.65
C ALA A 117 -11.71 -4.21 -18.07
N CYS A 118 -12.53 -4.71 -17.15
CA CYS A 118 -13.51 -5.76 -17.45
C CYS A 118 -14.53 -5.30 -18.52
N ARG A 119 -15.09 -4.09 -18.40
CA ARG A 119 -16.02 -3.55 -19.39
C ARG A 119 -15.36 -3.35 -20.74
N LEU A 120 -14.11 -2.89 -20.76
CA LEU A 120 -13.33 -2.68 -21.97
C LEU A 120 -13.12 -3.99 -22.73
N ALA A 121 -12.86 -5.09 -22.00
CA ALA A 121 -12.71 -6.43 -22.58
C ALA A 121 -14.00 -7.03 -23.17
N CYS A 122 -15.17 -6.45 -22.85
CA CYS A 122 -16.48 -6.98 -23.25
C CYS A 122 -17.26 -6.07 -24.22
N THR A 123 -16.68 -4.95 -24.67
CA THR A 123 -17.37 -4.00 -25.56
C THR A 123 -16.67 -3.91 -26.92
N ASP A 124 -17.47 -3.98 -27.98
CA ASP A 124 -17.02 -3.75 -29.37
C ASP A 124 -17.28 -2.30 -29.84
N ASP A 125 -18.00 -1.52 -29.04
CA ASP A 125 -18.26 -0.11 -29.33
C ASP A 125 -17.00 0.75 -29.12
N VAL A 126 -16.48 1.31 -30.21
CA VAL A 126 -15.23 2.09 -30.23
C VAL A 126 -15.29 3.31 -29.31
N GLN A 127 -16.45 3.99 -29.22
CA GLN A 127 -16.59 5.17 -28.36
C GLN A 127 -16.54 4.79 -26.87
N GLN A 128 -17.16 3.67 -26.49
CA GLN A 128 -17.07 3.11 -25.15
C GLN A 128 -15.66 2.65 -24.84
N GLN A 129 -14.98 1.97 -25.78
CA GLN A 129 -13.58 1.55 -25.61
C GLN A 129 -12.67 2.76 -25.31
N GLU A 130 -12.80 3.84 -26.08
CA GLU A 130 -12.02 5.06 -25.87
C GLU A 130 -12.32 5.69 -24.50
N SER A 131 -13.61 5.82 -24.14
CA SER A 131 -14.03 6.41 -22.87
C SER A 131 -13.50 5.61 -21.65
N LEU A 132 -13.62 4.28 -21.70
CA LEU A 132 -13.13 3.37 -20.66
C LEU A 132 -11.61 3.41 -20.55
N THR A 133 -10.90 3.43 -21.68
CA THR A 133 -9.43 3.55 -21.71
C THR A 133 -8.98 4.88 -21.10
N ARG A 134 -9.61 6.00 -21.45
CA ARG A 134 -9.32 7.32 -20.87
C ARG A 134 -9.59 7.34 -19.36
N ALA A 135 -10.70 6.74 -18.90
CA ALA A 135 -11.02 6.63 -17.49
C ALA A 135 -9.97 5.81 -16.73
N MET A 136 -9.61 4.64 -17.27
CA MET A 136 -8.60 3.75 -16.70
C MET A 136 -7.24 4.46 -16.58
N THR A 137 -6.78 5.13 -17.64
CA THR A 137 -5.51 5.89 -17.61
C THR A 137 -5.53 7.01 -16.57
N ARG A 138 -6.64 7.72 -16.39
CA ARG A 138 -6.77 8.74 -15.33
C ARG A 138 -6.68 8.12 -13.94
N LEU A 139 -7.43 7.05 -13.70
CA LEU A 139 -7.44 6.35 -12.42
C LEU A 139 -6.06 5.77 -12.06
N SER A 140 -5.36 5.15 -13.02
CA SER A 140 -4.02 4.61 -12.81
C SER A 140 -3.00 5.70 -12.45
N ARG A 141 -3.06 6.87 -13.10
CA ARG A 141 -2.20 8.01 -12.74
C ARG A 141 -2.51 8.55 -11.35
N THR A 142 -3.80 8.64 -10.98
CA THR A 142 -4.20 9.03 -9.62
C THR A 142 -3.69 8.03 -8.60
N PHE A 143 -3.81 6.72 -8.86
CA PHE A 143 -3.32 5.68 -7.96
C PHE A 143 -1.81 5.80 -7.72
N ALA A 144 -1.01 5.99 -8.77
CA ALA A 144 0.42 6.23 -8.64
C ALA A 144 0.73 7.48 -7.77
N ALA A 145 0.03 8.59 -8.01
CA ALA A 145 0.18 9.80 -7.21
C ALA A 145 -0.22 9.60 -5.73
N GLN A 146 -1.22 8.77 -5.46
CA GLN A 146 -1.63 8.44 -4.08
C GLN A 146 -0.59 7.57 -3.37
N ILE A 147 0.05 6.63 -4.07
CA ILE A 147 1.16 5.83 -3.53
C ILE A 147 2.33 6.76 -3.15
N GLU A 148 2.70 7.69 -4.01
CA GLU A 148 3.74 8.69 -3.71
C GLU A 148 3.36 9.58 -2.52
N ALA A 149 2.11 10.07 -2.49
CA ALA A 149 1.62 10.90 -1.39
C ALA A 149 1.66 10.15 -0.05
N LEU A 150 1.22 8.89 -0.01
CA LEU A 150 1.28 8.04 1.18
C LEU A 150 2.73 7.79 1.62
N ASN A 151 3.63 7.48 0.69
CA ASN A 151 5.04 7.28 0.99
C ASN A 151 5.70 8.54 1.56
N ARG A 152 5.37 9.72 1.00
CA ARG A 152 5.86 11.01 1.50
C ARG A 152 5.33 11.31 2.90
N HIS A 153 4.02 11.13 3.12
CA HIS A 153 3.38 11.32 4.45
C HIS A 153 4.02 10.42 5.51
N ARG A 154 4.31 9.17 5.16
CA ARG A 154 4.99 8.22 6.07
C ARG A 154 6.46 8.53 6.32
N SER A 155 7.12 9.20 5.37
CA SER A 155 8.54 9.56 5.46
C SER A 155 8.78 10.91 6.15
N SER A 156 7.80 11.83 6.12
CA SER A 156 7.90 13.15 6.75
C SER A 156 8.05 13.11 8.28
N GLY A 157 7.73 11.99 8.93
CA GLY A 157 7.99 11.79 10.36
C GLY A 157 9.41 11.35 10.71
N GLY A 158 10.24 10.96 9.73
CA GLY A 158 11.56 10.34 9.95
C GLY A 158 12.77 11.24 9.68
N CYS A 159 12.60 12.40 9.03
CA CYS A 159 13.72 13.28 8.72
C CYS A 159 13.88 14.34 9.82
N ALA A 160 14.40 13.92 10.98
CA ALA A 160 14.97 14.87 11.93
C ALA A 160 16.21 15.49 11.26
N ILE A 161 16.07 16.71 10.75
CA ILE A 161 17.21 17.51 10.31
C ILE A 161 18.01 17.83 11.58
N THR A 162 19.01 17.01 11.90
CA THR A 162 19.96 17.31 12.98
C THR A 162 20.88 18.42 12.49
N VAL A 163 20.55 19.66 12.84
CA VAL A 163 21.42 20.82 12.59
C VAL A 163 22.57 20.74 13.58
N GLN A 164 23.73 20.27 13.12
CA GLN A 164 24.98 20.39 13.86
C GLN A 164 25.67 21.68 13.41
N ASN A 165 25.78 22.67 14.30
CA ASN A 165 26.56 23.87 14.03
C ASN A 165 28.04 23.48 13.96
N LEU A 166 28.60 23.42 12.76
CA LEU A 166 30.03 23.21 12.55
C LEU A 166 30.70 24.58 12.46
N SER A 167 31.64 24.86 13.37
CA SER A 167 32.48 26.06 13.27
C SER A 167 33.51 25.85 12.16
N VAL A 168 33.42 26.65 11.11
CA VAL A 168 34.43 26.65 10.05
C VAL A 168 35.53 27.60 10.49
N GLN A 169 36.77 27.11 10.57
CA GLN A 169 37.95 27.94 10.86
C GLN A 169 38.22 28.90 9.71
N ASP A 170 38.91 30.02 9.98
CA ASP A 170 39.26 31.01 8.96
C ASP A 170 39.95 30.34 7.76
N GLY A 171 39.32 30.43 6.58
CA GLY A 171 39.78 29.82 5.33
C GLY A 171 39.12 28.48 4.94
N GLY A 172 38.29 27.88 5.80
CA GLY A 172 37.52 26.68 5.45
C GLY A 172 36.26 27.00 4.62
N LYS A 173 35.88 26.10 3.70
CA LYS A 173 34.61 26.19 2.95
C LYS A 173 33.74 24.98 3.25
N ALA A 174 32.54 25.22 3.77
CA ALA A 174 31.52 24.19 3.91
C ALA A 174 30.71 24.10 2.62
N VAL A 175 30.47 22.87 2.13
CA VAL A 175 29.60 22.59 0.99
C VAL A 175 28.37 21.86 1.50
N VAL A 176 27.18 22.39 1.20
CA VAL A 176 25.89 21.74 1.51
C VAL A 176 25.33 21.18 0.20
N GLY A 177 25.05 19.88 0.17
CA GLY A 177 24.53 19.21 -1.03
C GLY A 177 24.10 17.77 -0.73
N ASN A 178 23.27 17.22 -1.62
CA ASN A 178 22.84 15.82 -1.53
C ASN A 178 23.91 14.93 -2.18
N PHE A 179 24.66 14.17 -1.38
CA PHE A 179 25.71 13.28 -1.87
C PHE A 179 25.20 11.84 -1.98
N THR A 180 25.06 11.34 -3.21
CA THR A 180 24.83 9.90 -3.47
C THR A 180 26.17 9.22 -3.67
N GLN A 181 26.66 8.48 -2.66
CA GLN A 181 27.89 7.70 -2.79
C GLN A 181 27.61 6.43 -3.59
N HIS A 182 28.11 6.36 -4.82
CA HIS A 182 28.20 5.11 -5.56
C HIS A 182 29.46 4.36 -5.10
N THR A 183 29.27 3.32 -4.28
CA THR A 183 30.35 2.42 -3.86
C THR A 183 30.79 1.58 -5.06
N ASN A 184 31.86 1.99 -5.74
CA ASN A 184 32.59 1.10 -6.63
C ASN A 184 33.44 0.16 -5.77
N LEU A 185 33.14 -1.14 -5.81
CA LEU A 185 33.99 -2.18 -5.28
C LEU A 185 35.32 -2.16 -6.04
N ILE A 186 36.38 -1.65 -5.41
CA ILE A 186 37.74 -1.75 -5.94
C ILE A 186 38.19 -3.20 -5.71
N ALA A 187 38.16 -4.00 -6.77
CA ALA A 187 38.88 -5.25 -6.83
C ALA A 187 40.39 -4.94 -6.77
N ALA A 188 41.06 -5.39 -5.73
CA ALA A 188 42.51 -5.30 -5.61
C ALA A 188 43.15 -6.19 -6.69
N GLN A 189 43.93 -5.61 -7.60
CA GLN A 189 44.94 -6.35 -8.34
C GLN A 189 46.29 -6.19 -7.64
N PRO A 190 46.97 -7.29 -7.27
CA PRO A 190 48.28 -7.22 -6.64
C PRO A 190 49.37 -7.12 -7.70
N GLY A 191 50.33 -6.24 -7.46
CA GLY A 191 51.67 -6.30 -8.05
C GLY A 191 52.01 -5.12 -8.94
N PHE A 192 52.72 -4.14 -8.38
CA PHE A 192 54.03 -3.74 -8.91
C PHE A 192 54.88 -3.18 -7.78
N VAL A 193 56.13 -3.62 -7.78
CA VAL A 193 57.10 -3.57 -6.68
C VAL A 193 57.81 -2.22 -6.69
N ASP A 194 58.20 -1.83 -5.47
CA ASP A 194 59.00 -0.69 -5.05
C ASP A 194 60.27 -0.45 -5.89
N ALA A 195 60.58 0.83 -6.17
CA ALA A 195 61.90 1.27 -6.61
C ALA A 195 62.19 2.67 -6.03
N ALA A 196 62.95 2.62 -4.95
CA ALA A 196 63.49 3.68 -4.11
C ALA A 196 64.23 4.84 -4.81
N ALA A 197 64.24 5.99 -4.11
CA ALA A 197 65.35 6.95 -3.90
C ALA A 197 65.91 7.73 -5.12
N LEU A 198 66.25 9.03 -5.12
CA LEU A 198 66.54 10.08 -4.12
C LEU A 198 66.46 11.46 -4.88
N PRO A 199 66.53 12.62 -4.18
CA PRO A 199 66.30 13.95 -4.75
C PRO A 199 67.57 14.69 -5.18
N ALA A 200 67.43 15.56 -6.18
CA ALA A 200 67.95 16.94 -6.28
C ALA A 200 67.35 17.62 -7.52
#